data_AF-A0A8T1IL91-F1
#
_entry.id   AF-A0A8T1IL91-F1
#
_cell.length_a   1.000
_cell.length_b   1.000
_cell.length_c   1.000
_cell.angle_alpha   90.00
_cell.angle_beta   90.00
_cell.angle_gamma   90.00
#
_symmetry.space_group_name_H-M   'P 1'
#
loop_
_entity.id
_entity.type
_entity.pdbx_description
1 polymer ?
#
loop_
_entity_poly.entity_id
_entity_poly.type
_entity_poly.pdbx_seq_one_letter_code
_entity_poly.pdbx_strand_id
1 'polypeptide(L)'
;MKMVQEAAFTGYEEETQPFMFGWDLDQNGNPVVDNGSDEKPVLVGVSSRALLQRLDREPRSFILRVDATFKLNQVSYPVLVIGMSDRERRFHLLAVVVLSQIVEEMY
;
A
#
# COMPACT_ATOMS: atom_id res chain seq x y z
N MET A 1 -8.93 -14.29 -2.40
CA MET A 1 -8.94 -13.26 -1.32
C MET A 1 -10.27 -12.49 -1.37
N LYS A 2 -11.30 -12.92 -0.63
CA LYS A 2 -12.62 -12.23 -0.65
C LYS A 2 -12.59 -10.86 0.04
N MET A 3 -11.87 -10.77 1.17
CA MET A 3 -11.77 -9.57 1.99
C MET A 3 -11.09 -8.38 1.30
N VAL A 4 -10.13 -8.62 0.40
CA VAL A 4 -9.43 -7.55 -0.33
C VAL A 4 -10.35 -6.91 -1.38
N GLN A 5 -11.16 -7.73 -2.05
CA GLN A 5 -12.13 -7.25 -3.04
C GLN A 5 -13.27 -6.48 -2.39
N GLU A 6 -13.74 -6.93 -1.22
CA GLU A 6 -14.81 -6.24 -0.47
C GLU A 6 -14.36 -4.89 0.09
N ALA A 7 -13.07 -4.73 0.41
CA ALA A 7 -12.49 -3.49 0.91
C ALA A 7 -11.86 -2.63 -0.20
N ALA A 8 -12.18 -2.90 -1.47
CA ALA A 8 -11.66 -2.16 -2.61
C ALA A 8 -12.00 -0.68 -2.54
N PHE A 9 -11.04 0.19 -2.89
CA PHE A 9 -11.32 1.61 -3.06
C PHE A 9 -12.37 1.81 -4.17
N THR A 10 -13.51 2.36 -3.78
CA THR A 10 -14.66 2.67 -4.65
C THR A 10 -14.77 4.17 -4.95
N GLY A 11 -14.11 5.01 -4.15
CA GLY A 11 -14.26 6.46 -4.24
C GLY A 11 -15.46 7.01 -3.47
N TYR A 12 -16.14 6.21 -2.67
CA TYR A 12 -17.28 6.62 -1.85
C TYR A 12 -17.05 6.43 -0.34
N GLU A 13 -15.84 6.04 0.06
CA GLU A 13 -15.50 5.80 1.45
C GLU A 13 -15.57 7.08 2.29
N GLU A 14 -15.99 6.92 3.54
CA GLU A 14 -15.94 8.00 4.53
C GLU A 14 -14.49 8.39 4.86
N GLU A 15 -14.33 9.58 5.47
CA GLU A 15 -13.02 10.20 5.68
C GLU A 15 -12.01 9.29 6.39
N THR A 16 -12.44 8.63 7.46
CA THR A 16 -11.60 7.73 8.25
C THR A 16 -11.78 6.25 7.89
N GLN A 17 -12.67 5.93 6.95
CA GLN A 17 -12.91 4.56 6.55
C GLN A 17 -11.68 4.04 5.79
N PRO A 18 -11.10 2.91 6.22
CA PRO A 18 -9.98 2.32 5.51
C PRO A 18 -10.47 1.67 4.20
N PHE A 19 -9.65 1.78 3.17
CA PHE A 19 -9.81 1.07 1.90
C PHE A 19 -8.49 0.44 1.48
N MET A 20 -8.61 -0.57 0.62
CA MET A 20 -7.49 -1.24 0.01
C MET A 20 -7.28 -0.76 -1.43
N PHE A 21 -6.05 -0.88 -1.93
CA PHE A 21 -5.66 -0.60 -3.31
C PHE A 21 -4.48 -1.50 -3.72
N GLY A 22 -4.08 -1.48 -4.99
CA GLY A 22 -2.81 -2.09 -5.44
C GLY A 22 -2.93 -3.28 -6.40
N TRP A 23 -4.13 -3.62 -6.83
CA TRP A 23 -4.37 -4.63 -7.88
C TRP A 23 -4.63 -3.98 -9.23
N ASP A 24 -4.44 -4.75 -10.29
CA ASP A 24 -4.96 -4.44 -11.61
C ASP A 24 -6.48 -4.64 -11.64
N LEU A 25 -7.15 -3.87 -12.49
CA LEU A 25 -8.58 -4.07 -12.75
C LEU A 25 -8.77 -4.90 -14.01
N ASP A 26 -9.66 -5.88 -13.97
CA ASP A 26 -10.08 -6.58 -15.17
C ASP A 26 -10.92 -5.67 -16.10
N GLN A 27 -11.28 -6.17 -17.27
CA GLN A 27 -12.14 -5.46 -18.23
C GLN A 27 -13.53 -5.05 -17.68
N ASN A 28 -13.94 -5.62 -16.54
CA ASN A 28 -15.19 -5.31 -15.85
C ASN A 28 -14.99 -4.39 -14.64
N GLY A 29 -13.77 -3.91 -14.38
CA GLY A 29 -13.43 -3.07 -13.23
C GLY A 29 -13.26 -3.83 -11.92
N ASN A 30 -13.14 -5.16 -11.95
CA ASN A 30 -12.95 -5.95 -10.73
C ASN A 30 -11.46 -6.10 -10.38
N PRO A 31 -11.11 -6.13 -9.09
CA PRO A 31 -9.76 -6.41 -8.64
C PRO A 31 -9.25 -7.79 -9.08
N VAL A 32 -8.16 -7.80 -9.86
CA VAL A 32 -7.40 -9.01 -10.20
C VAL A 32 -6.35 -9.21 -9.11
N VAL A 33 -6.61 -10.19 -8.25
CA VAL A 33 -5.64 -10.62 -7.24
C VAL A 33 -5.02 -11.93 -7.72
N ASP A 34 -3.78 -11.86 -8.19
CA ASP A 34 -3.03 -13.04 -8.62
C ASP A 34 -2.47 -13.83 -7.42
N ASN A 35 -1.71 -14.90 -7.68
CA ASN A 35 -1.22 -15.81 -6.65
C ASN A 35 0.00 -15.30 -5.86
N GLY A 36 0.60 -14.16 -6.25
CA GLY A 36 1.75 -13.58 -5.58
C GLY A 36 3.05 -14.35 -5.80
N SER A 37 3.19 -15.06 -6.93
CA SER A 37 4.47 -15.63 -7.36
C SER A 37 5.43 -14.53 -7.82
N ASP A 38 6.71 -14.86 -7.99
CA ASP A 38 7.70 -13.91 -8.53
C ASP A 38 7.36 -13.45 -9.95
N GLU A 39 6.74 -14.34 -10.73
CA GLU A 39 6.24 -14.01 -12.09
C GLU A 39 5.04 -13.06 -12.05
N LYS A 40 4.30 -13.06 -10.94
CA LYS A 40 3.04 -12.34 -10.76
C LYS A 40 2.91 -11.78 -9.34
N PRO A 41 3.74 -10.79 -9.00
CA PRO A 41 3.78 -10.26 -7.65
C PRO A 41 2.46 -9.57 -7.30
N VAL A 42 2.07 -9.67 -6.03
CA VAL A 42 0.86 -9.05 -5.50
C VAL A 42 1.24 -7.89 -4.61
N LEU A 43 0.55 -6.76 -4.79
CA LEU A 43 0.66 -5.58 -3.96
C LEU A 43 -0.71 -5.25 -3.37
N VAL A 44 -0.80 -5.14 -2.05
CA VAL A 44 -2.02 -4.70 -1.37
C VAL A 44 -1.68 -3.57 -0.41
N GLY A 45 -2.07 -2.36 -0.79
CA GLY A 45 -2.02 -1.16 0.02
C GLY A 45 -3.29 -0.96 0.84
N VAL A 46 -3.16 -0.36 2.02
CA VAL A 46 -4.26 0.10 2.86
C VAL A 46 -4.05 1.57 3.19
N SER A 47 -5.08 2.39 3.01
CA SER A 47 -5.08 3.82 3.38
C SER A 47 -6.50 4.27 3.76
N SER A 48 -6.66 5.56 4.03
CA SER A 48 -7.94 6.25 4.18
C SER A 48 -7.81 7.67 3.64
N ARG A 49 -8.94 8.34 3.37
CA ARG A 49 -8.93 9.74 2.93
C ARG A 49 -8.23 10.64 3.94
N ALA A 50 -8.46 10.43 5.23
CA ALA A 50 -7.85 11.23 6.29
C ALA A 50 -6.32 11.12 6.26
N LEU A 51 -5.79 9.94 5.94
CA LEU A 51 -4.35 9.74 5.77
C LEU A 51 -3.86 10.49 4.52
N LEU A 52 -4.53 10.34 3.38
CA LEU A 52 -4.14 10.97 2.11
C LEU A 52 -4.31 12.49 2.09
N GLN A 53 -5.29 13.06 2.82
CA GLN A 53 -5.49 14.51 2.95
C GLN A 53 -4.25 15.22 3.48
N ARG A 54 -3.35 14.51 4.17
CA ARG A 54 -2.07 15.08 4.61
C ARG A 54 -1.22 15.55 3.43
N LEU A 55 -1.40 14.98 2.24
CA LEU A 55 -0.72 15.38 1.01
C LEU A 55 -1.32 16.64 0.36
N ASP A 56 -2.50 17.11 0.81
CA ASP A 56 -3.13 18.34 0.32
C ASP A 56 -2.45 19.59 0.92
N ARG A 57 -1.20 19.77 0.54
CA ARG A 57 -0.36 20.91 0.92
C ARG A 57 0.70 21.14 -0.16
N GLU A 58 1.42 22.25 -0.08
CA GLU A 58 2.49 22.57 -1.02
C GLU A 58 3.48 21.37 -1.14
N PRO A 59 3.75 20.83 -2.34
CA PRO A 59 4.65 19.67 -2.50
C PRO A 59 6.08 19.88 -1.96
N ARG A 60 6.55 21.12 -1.90
CA ARG A 60 7.86 21.47 -1.33
C ARG A 60 7.86 21.58 0.21
N SER A 61 6.70 21.40 0.85
CA SER A 61 6.56 21.50 2.30
C SER A 61 6.79 20.19 3.05
N PHE A 62 7.00 19.08 2.34
CA PHE A 62 7.20 17.77 2.95
C PHE A 62 8.17 16.91 2.14
N ILE A 63 8.62 15.82 2.76
CA ILE A 63 9.41 14.77 2.12
C ILE A 63 8.58 13.49 2.14
N LEU A 64 8.31 12.92 0.97
CA LEU A 64 7.70 11.59 0.88
C LEU A 64 8.73 10.54 1.32
N ARG A 65 8.31 9.64 2.21
CA ARG A 65 9.09 8.53 2.75
C ARG A 65 8.45 7.22 2.32
N VAL A 66 9.27 6.31 1.82
CA VAL A 66 8.87 4.94 1.49
C VAL A 66 9.89 4.04 2.14
N ASP A 67 9.54 3.47 3.29
CA ASP A 67 10.43 2.62 4.08
C ASP A 67 9.99 1.16 3.93
N ALA A 68 10.93 0.28 3.59
CA ALA A 68 10.67 -1.15 3.45
C ALA A 68 11.11 -1.90 4.71
N THR A 69 10.19 -2.67 5.31
CA THR A 69 10.51 -3.62 6.38
C THR A 69 10.51 -5.02 5.78
N PHE A 70 11.71 -5.54 5.50
CA PHE A 70 11.90 -6.96 5.21
C PHE A 70 12.03 -7.69 6.54
N LYS A 71 11.08 -8.55 6.87
CA LYS A 71 11.25 -9.49 7.99
C LYS A 71 12.23 -10.57 7.53
N LEU A 72 13.13 -11.01 8.40
CA LEU A 72 14.21 -11.95 8.05
C LEU A 72 13.82 -13.43 8.26
N ASN A 73 12.51 -13.76 8.32
CA ASN A 73 12.04 -15.14 8.49
C ASN A 73 11.49 -15.74 7.18
N GLN A 74 11.39 -17.07 7.11
CA GLN A 74 11.14 -17.82 5.86
C GLN A 74 9.76 -17.59 5.18
N VAL A 75 8.91 -16.69 5.69
CA VAL A 75 7.56 -16.43 5.13
C VAL A 75 7.29 -14.92 4.97
N SER A 76 8.36 -14.12 4.90
CA SER A 76 8.31 -12.66 5.07
C SER A 76 7.78 -11.91 3.86
N TYR A 77 6.47 -11.66 3.84
CA TYR A 77 5.89 -10.62 2.98
C TYR A 77 6.51 -9.26 3.34
N PRO A 78 7.21 -8.60 2.41
CA PRO A 78 7.75 -7.27 2.66
C PRO A 78 6.61 -6.28 2.91
N VAL A 79 6.80 -5.38 3.88
CA VAL A 79 5.86 -4.29 4.13
C VAL A 79 6.52 -2.97 3.78
N LEU A 80 5.95 -2.22 2.85
CA LEU A 80 6.30 -0.83 2.62
C LEU A 80 5.41 0.05 3.49
N VAL A 81 6.04 0.94 4.25
CA VAL A 81 5.36 2.02 4.95
C VAL A 81 5.56 3.29 4.14
N ILE A 82 4.46 3.85 3.66
CA ILE A 82 4.45 5.12 2.93
C ILE A 82 4.01 6.19 3.92
N GLY A 83 4.83 7.22 4.07
CA GLY A 83 4.52 8.35 4.91
C GLY A 83 5.10 9.64 4.37
N MET A 84 4.87 10.72 5.09
CA MET A 84 5.50 12.00 4.80
C MET A 84 6.11 12.60 6.05
N SER A 85 7.28 13.21 5.90
CA SER A 85 7.90 14.03 6.93
C SER A 85 7.59 15.49 6.65
N ASP A 86 7.03 16.20 7.62
CA ASP A 86 6.77 17.64 7.52
C ASP A 86 8.03 18.48 7.84
N ARG A 87 7.90 19.82 7.76
CA ARG A 87 8.99 20.76 8.11
C ARG A 87 9.44 20.66 9.57
N GLU A 88 8.57 20.17 10.46
CA GLU A 88 8.90 19.91 11.88
C GLU A 88 9.59 18.56 12.08
N ARG A 89 9.90 17.83 10.99
CA ARG A 89 10.49 16.49 11.00
C ARG A 89 9.59 15.44 11.67
N ARG A 90 8.29 15.68 11.74
CA ARG A 90 7.33 14.69 12.21
C ARG A 90 6.93 13.79 11.06
N PHE A 91 6.94 12.48 11.31
CA PHE A 91 6.46 11.49 10.37
C PHE A 91 4.95 11.33 10.49
N HIS A 92 4.26 11.38 9.37
CA HIS A 92 2.84 11.10 9.26
C HIS A 92 2.62 9.92 8.31
N LEU A 93 1.91 8.90 8.79
CA LEU A 93 1.55 7.75 7.97
C LEU A 93 0.58 8.16 6.86
N LEU A 94 0.78 7.58 5.67
CA LEU A 94 -0.10 7.76 4.51
C LEU A 94 -0.71 6.41 4.09
N ALA A 95 0.10 5.36 4.01
CA ALA A 95 -0.37 4.03 3.65
C ALA A 95 0.59 2.95 4.18
N VAL A 96 0.06 1.73 4.31
CA VAL A 96 0.86 0.52 4.53
C VAL A 96 0.60 -0.42 3.36
N VAL A 97 1.65 -0.96 2.77
CA VAL A 97 1.55 -1.81 1.58
C VAL A 97 2.24 -3.13 1.87
N VAL A 98 1.52 -4.23 1.66
CA VAL A 98 2.05 -5.59 1.72
C VAL A 98 2.38 -6.04 0.31
N LEU A 99 3.60 -6.52 0.12
CA LEU A 99 4.08 -7.10 -1.14
C LEU A 99 4.14 -8.62 -1.00
N SER A 100 3.89 -9.35 -2.08
CA SER A 100 4.23 -10.78 -2.15
C SER A 100 5.72 -10.99 -1.88
N GLN A 101 6.06 -12.15 -1.30
CA GLN A 101 7.46 -12.54 -1.14
C GLN A 101 8.16 -12.55 -2.51
N ILE A 102 9.42 -12.12 -2.52
CA ILE A 102 10.31 -12.29 -3.66
C ILE A 102 11.16 -13.53 -3.35
N VAL A 103 10.91 -14.63 -4.06
CA VAL A 103 11.69 -15.87 -3.98
C VAL A 103 12.72 -15.89 -5.11
N GLU A 104 13.54 -14.84 -5.21
CA GLU A 104 14.79 -14.99 -5.94
C GLU A 104 15.64 -16.01 -5.13
N GLU A 105 15.93 -17.17 -5.72
CA GLU A 105 17.00 -18.04 -5.23
C GLU A 105 18.28 -17.20 -5.21
N MET A 106 18.60 -16.61 -4.05
CA MET A 106 19.92 -16.06 -3.77
C MET A 106 20.90 -17.23 -3.74
N TYR A 107 21.40 -17.60 -4.92
CA TYR A 107 22.50 -18.55 -5.13
C TYR A 107 23.77 -18.13 -4.38
#